data_AF-A0A336LIM4-F1
#
_entry.id   AF-A0A336LIM4-F1
#
_cell.length_a   1.000
_cell.length_b   1.000
_cell.length_c   1.000
_cell.angle_alpha   90.00
_cell.angle_beta   90.00
_cell.angle_gamma   90.00
#
_symmetry.space_group_name_H-M   'P 1'
#
loop_
_entity.id
_entity.type
_entity.pdbx_description
1 polymer ?
#
loop_
_entity_poly.entity_id
_entity_poly.type
_entity_poly.pdbx_seq_one_letter_code
_entity_poly.pdbx_strand_id
1 'polypeptide(L)'
;MENNIYKCFCADCTSIEKELIVYSHSSINPGNKHFLRDEVVLHNKPNDFWIILHENVLDLTMISAQGNTIPAFPPVIEKSGSDFFGNTQLYWWQDPTYFIGRITKQPRELRVINTLTATTQKMTVCEEDTLREIQKKYFHYNWNQENYEWRKYDPDRNIYSNVCLDKTLTANGFH
;
A
#
# COMPACT_ATOMS: atom_id res chain seq x y z
N MET A 1 -20.99 46.05 -24.15
CA MET A 1 -22.15 45.16 -24.01
C MET A 1 -21.83 44.19 -22.91
N GLU A 2 -22.41 44.47 -21.75
CA GLU A 2 -22.40 43.68 -20.53
C GLU A 2 -23.29 42.44 -20.68
N ASN A 3 -23.03 41.43 -19.82
CA ASN A 3 -24.00 40.80 -18.90
C ASN A 3 -23.28 39.63 -18.19
N ASN A 4 -22.80 39.78 -16.95
CA ASN A 4 -23.48 39.70 -15.64
C ASN A 4 -23.07 38.39 -14.92
N ILE A 5 -22.23 38.46 -13.87
CA ILE A 5 -22.58 38.46 -12.42
C ILE A 5 -23.10 37.06 -11.99
N TYR A 6 -22.44 36.35 -11.07
CA TYR A 6 -22.63 36.53 -9.62
C TYR A 6 -21.35 36.56 -8.78
N LYS A 7 -21.30 37.60 -7.94
CA LYS A 7 -20.57 37.70 -6.67
C LYS A 7 -21.54 37.30 -5.56
N CYS A 8 -21.09 36.62 -4.51
CA CYS A 8 -21.72 36.76 -3.20
C CYS A 8 -20.67 37.18 -2.17
N PHE A 9 -21.08 38.12 -1.33
CA PHE A 9 -20.37 38.82 -0.28
C PHE A 9 -20.50 38.05 1.05
N CYS A 10 -19.43 38.04 1.84
CA CYS A 10 -19.53 38.26 3.28
C CYS A 10 -18.23 38.93 3.76
N ALA A 11 -18.35 40.17 4.23
CA ALA A 11 -17.44 40.78 5.16
C ALA A 11 -18.03 40.54 6.57
N ASP A 12 -17.16 40.23 7.52
CA ASP A 12 -17.43 39.97 8.94
C ASP A 12 -18.05 38.60 9.30
N CYS A 13 -17.26 37.55 9.08
CA CYS A 13 -17.29 36.38 9.98
C CYS A 13 -15.84 35.91 10.21
N THR A 14 -15.35 36.18 11.42
CA THR A 14 -14.16 35.57 12.00
C THR A 14 -14.26 34.05 11.97
N SER A 15 -13.17 33.39 11.58
CA SER A 15 -12.97 31.93 11.66
C SER A 15 -13.76 31.10 10.66
N ILE A 16 -13.29 31.05 9.40
CA ILE A 16 -13.46 29.83 8.60
C ILE A 16 -12.13 29.11 8.71
N GLU A 17 -12.16 28.04 9.52
CA GLU A 17 -11.05 27.11 9.66
C GLU A 17 -10.55 26.76 8.26
N LYS A 18 -9.26 26.97 8.03
CA LYS A 18 -8.57 26.35 6.91
C LYS A 18 -8.72 24.85 7.14
N GLU A 19 -9.75 24.24 6.58
CA GLU A 19 -9.88 22.78 6.55
C GLU A 19 -8.71 22.26 5.72
N LEU A 20 -7.62 21.99 6.43
CA LEU A 20 -6.63 21.01 6.05
C LEU A 20 -7.41 19.71 5.90
N ILE A 21 -7.79 19.38 4.66
CA ILE A 21 -8.08 18.00 4.31
C ILE A 21 -6.75 17.26 4.51
N VAL A 22 -6.59 16.70 5.70
CA VAL A 22 -5.54 15.75 6.00
C VAL A 22 -5.88 14.51 5.19
N TYR A 23 -5.35 14.43 3.96
CA TYR A 23 -5.06 13.11 3.41
C TYR A 23 -4.24 12.42 4.49
N SER A 24 -4.70 11.26 4.93
CA SER A 24 -4.03 10.43 5.92
C SER A 24 -2.66 10.01 5.40
N HIS A 25 -1.70 10.93 5.43
CA HIS A 25 -0.29 10.62 5.56
C HIS A 25 -0.11 10.06 6.97
N SER A 26 -0.65 8.86 7.20
CA SER A 26 0.17 7.86 7.86
C SER A 26 1.53 7.96 7.16
N SER A 27 2.57 8.27 7.93
CA SER A 27 3.91 8.59 7.44
C SER A 27 4.58 7.32 6.87
N ILE A 28 3.91 6.67 5.94
CA ILE A 28 4.37 5.54 5.17
C ILE A 28 5.01 6.18 3.96
N ASN A 29 6.35 6.32 4.00
CA ASN A 29 7.08 6.54 2.78
C ASN A 29 6.76 5.35 1.87
N PRO A 30 6.00 5.53 0.76
CA PRO A 30 5.57 4.41 -0.08
C PRO A 30 6.76 3.58 -0.57
N GLY A 31 7.96 4.17 -0.62
CA GLY A 31 9.21 3.49 -0.97
C GLY A 31 9.60 2.32 -0.04
N ASN A 32 9.03 2.25 1.16
CA ASN A 32 9.32 1.17 2.11
C ASN A 32 8.35 -0.02 1.97
N LYS A 33 7.21 0.14 1.28
CA LYS A 33 6.21 -0.92 1.18
C LYS A 33 6.57 -1.89 0.06
N HIS A 34 6.55 -3.19 0.38
CA HIS A 34 6.82 -4.26 -0.56
C HIS A 34 5.59 -5.15 -0.74
N PHE A 35 5.39 -5.61 -1.97
CA PHE A 35 4.25 -6.41 -2.37
C PHE A 35 4.69 -7.71 -3.05
N LEU A 36 3.90 -8.76 -2.83
CA LEU A 36 3.96 -9.95 -3.65
C LEU A 36 3.29 -9.66 -5.01
N ARG A 37 3.75 -10.33 -6.07
CA ARG A 37 3.07 -10.25 -7.37
C ARG A 37 1.61 -10.70 -7.25
N ASP A 38 1.37 -11.74 -6.46
CA ASP A 38 0.04 -12.28 -6.19
C ASP A 38 -0.88 -11.29 -5.46
N GLU A 39 -0.32 -10.39 -4.64
CA GLU A 39 -1.11 -9.31 -4.02
C GLU A 39 -1.51 -8.28 -5.08
N VAL A 40 -0.60 -7.90 -5.98
CA VAL A 40 -0.86 -6.87 -7.00
C VAL A 40 -1.89 -7.32 -8.05
N VAL A 41 -1.84 -8.58 -8.51
CA VAL A 41 -2.73 -9.08 -9.57
C VAL A 41 -4.22 -9.14 -9.18
N LEU A 42 -4.54 -9.04 -7.88
CA LEU A 42 -5.92 -8.96 -7.40
C LEU A 42 -6.58 -7.60 -7.75
N HIS A 43 -5.77 -6.57 -7.99
CA HIS A 43 -6.19 -5.21 -8.31
C HIS A 43 -6.28 -5.03 -9.84
N ASN A 44 -7.29 -5.67 -10.45
CA ASN A 44 -7.46 -5.72 -11.91
C ASN A 44 -8.82 -5.17 -12.40
N LYS A 45 -9.53 -4.39 -11.57
CA LYS A 45 -10.86 -3.86 -11.87
C LYS A 45 -10.78 -2.37 -12.20
N PRO A 46 -11.74 -1.80 -12.94
CA PRO A 46 -11.67 -0.38 -13.28
C PRO A 46 -11.66 0.60 -12.10
N ASN A 47 -12.19 0.18 -10.96
CA ASN A 47 -12.22 0.94 -9.71
C ASN A 47 -11.20 0.44 -8.67
N ASP A 48 -10.28 -0.44 -9.09
CA ASP A 48 -9.22 -1.02 -8.28
C ASP A 48 -8.16 -1.62 -9.22
N PHE A 49 -7.28 -0.77 -9.76
CA PHE A 49 -6.39 -1.12 -10.89
C PHE A 49 -4.93 -0.80 -10.58
N TRP A 50 -4.13 -1.82 -10.28
CA TRP A 50 -2.70 -1.67 -10.03
C TRP A 50 -1.88 -2.33 -11.12
N ILE A 51 -0.71 -1.75 -11.39
CA ILE A 51 0.25 -2.30 -12.36
C ILE A 51 1.65 -2.37 -11.77
N ILE A 52 2.47 -3.20 -12.39
CA ILE A 52 3.90 -3.32 -12.09
C ILE A 52 4.68 -2.69 -13.24
N LEU A 53 5.47 -1.66 -12.96
CA LEU A 53 6.36 -1.03 -13.92
C LEU A 53 7.75 -0.84 -13.31
N HIS A 54 8.77 -1.49 -13.89
CA HIS A 54 10.15 -1.44 -13.38
C HIS A 54 10.24 -1.74 -11.87
N GLU A 55 9.57 -2.82 -11.43
CA GLU A 55 9.51 -3.25 -10.03
C GLU A 55 8.74 -2.30 -9.08
N ASN A 56 8.22 -1.19 -9.59
CA ASN A 56 7.34 -0.31 -8.84
C ASN A 56 5.88 -0.77 -9.01
N VAL A 57 5.13 -0.74 -7.91
CA VAL A 57 3.69 -0.91 -7.90
C VAL A 57 3.05 0.46 -8.01
N LEU A 58 2.23 0.63 -9.04
CA LEU A 58 1.50 1.86 -9.31
C LEU A 58 0.00 1.63 -9.15
N ASP A 59 -0.68 2.48 -8.38
CA ASP A 59 -2.13 2.51 -8.29
C ASP A 59 -2.69 3.48 -9.33
N LEU A 60 -3.31 2.95 -10.37
CA LEU A 60 -3.89 3.71 -11.48
C LEU A 60 -5.42 3.73 -11.42
N THR A 61 -6.02 3.40 -10.27
CA THR A 61 -7.47 3.37 -10.08
C THR A 61 -8.15 4.65 -10.56
N MET A 62 -7.56 5.82 -10.26
CA MET A 62 -8.08 7.11 -10.68
C MET A 62 -8.14 7.28 -12.20
N ILE A 63 -7.15 6.74 -12.93
CA ILE A 63 -7.11 6.80 -14.40
C ILE A 63 -8.14 5.83 -14.97
N SER A 64 -8.20 4.61 -14.43
CA SER A 64 -9.12 3.59 -14.93
C SER A 64 -10.59 3.92 -14.67
N ALA A 65 -10.89 4.61 -13.56
CA ALA A 65 -12.26 5.01 -13.21
C ALA A 65 -12.83 6.12 -14.14
N GLN A 66 -11.96 6.89 -14.81
CA GLN A 66 -12.37 7.94 -15.76
C GLN A 66 -12.85 7.40 -17.12
N GLY A 67 -12.98 6.06 -17.27
CA GLY A 67 -13.43 5.44 -18.51
C GLY A 67 -12.33 5.29 -19.56
N ASN A 68 -11.09 5.66 -19.23
CA ASN A 68 -9.92 5.28 -20.02
C ASN A 68 -9.69 3.78 -19.80
N THR A 69 -10.16 2.97 -20.75
CA THR A 69 -10.13 1.51 -20.66
C THR A 69 -8.69 1.02 -20.83
N ILE A 70 -7.94 1.02 -19.72
CA ILE A 70 -6.56 0.52 -19.60
C ILE A 70 -5.58 1.44 -20.37
N PRO A 71 -4.49 1.94 -19.73
CA PRO A 71 -3.44 2.61 -20.48
C PRO A 71 -2.92 1.64 -21.56
N ALA A 72 -3.23 1.91 -22.82
CA ALA A 72 -2.77 1.08 -23.92
C ALA A 72 -1.24 1.18 -23.99
N PHE A 73 -0.53 0.11 -23.65
CA PHE A 73 0.89 -0.02 -23.98
C PHE A 73 1.00 -0.36 -25.48
N PRO A 74 1.66 0.40 -26.40
CA PRO A 74 2.23 1.78 -26.43
C PRO A 74 1.71 2.66 -27.64
N PRO A 75 2.15 3.93 -27.90
CA PRO A 75 3.00 4.84 -27.11
C PRO A 75 2.26 6.09 -26.54
N VAL A 76 2.52 6.39 -25.27
CA VAL A 76 2.98 7.72 -24.78
C VAL A 76 2.09 8.96 -25.03
N ILE A 77 0.82 9.01 -24.61
CA ILE A 77 0.05 10.30 -24.67
C ILE A 77 -0.78 10.62 -23.43
N GLU A 78 -1.16 9.64 -22.60
CA GLU A 78 -2.01 9.92 -21.44
C GLU A 78 -1.26 10.69 -20.34
N LYS A 79 -1.64 11.95 -20.15
CA LYS A 79 -1.20 12.79 -19.04
C LYS A 79 -1.71 12.22 -17.71
N SER A 80 -1.00 12.51 -16.63
CA SER A 80 -1.45 12.14 -15.28
C SER A 80 -2.83 12.73 -14.98
N GLY A 81 -3.78 11.88 -14.58
CA GLY A 81 -5.10 12.28 -14.08
C GLY A 81 -5.12 12.71 -12.61
N SER A 82 -3.95 12.77 -11.94
CA SER A 82 -3.76 13.27 -10.57
C SER A 82 -4.02 14.77 -10.43
N ASP A 83 -4.15 15.45 -11.57
CA ASP A 83 -4.11 16.88 -11.66
C ASP A 83 -5.53 17.48 -11.68
N PHE A 84 -6.07 17.76 -10.49
CA PHE A 84 -7.25 18.63 -10.34
C PHE A 84 -6.91 20.12 -10.61
N PHE A 85 -5.62 20.50 -10.66
CA PHE A 85 -5.15 21.89 -10.74
C PHE A 85 -4.35 22.24 -12.02
N GLY A 86 -4.15 21.29 -12.94
CA GLY A 86 -3.57 21.53 -14.27
C GLY A 86 -2.07 21.88 -14.31
N ASN A 87 -1.30 21.52 -13.27
CA ASN A 87 0.11 21.90 -13.12
C ASN A 87 1.15 20.80 -13.38
N THR A 88 0.78 19.55 -13.65
CA THR A 88 1.75 18.48 -13.97
C THR A 88 1.70 18.11 -15.45
N GLN A 89 2.72 18.54 -16.20
CA GLN A 89 2.96 18.11 -17.58
C GLN A 89 3.55 16.68 -17.66
N LEU A 90 3.29 15.86 -16.64
CA LEU A 90 3.83 14.51 -16.50
C LEU A 90 2.92 13.49 -17.16
N TYR A 91 3.53 12.48 -17.76
CA TYR A 91 2.80 11.27 -18.12
C TYR A 91 2.53 10.42 -16.88
N TRP A 92 1.51 9.58 -16.92
CA TRP A 92 1.13 8.76 -15.75
C TRP A 92 2.28 7.91 -15.19
N TRP A 93 3.18 7.39 -16.04
CA TRP A 93 4.32 6.57 -15.57
C TRP A 93 5.44 7.39 -14.93
N GLN A 94 5.42 8.71 -15.07
CA GLN A 94 6.38 9.63 -14.46
C GLN A 94 5.85 10.26 -13.18
N ASP A 95 4.55 10.13 -12.92
CA ASP A 95 3.91 10.77 -11.80
C ASP A 95 4.13 9.95 -10.51
N PRO A 96 4.89 10.50 -9.53
CA PRO A 96 5.13 9.81 -8.27
C PRO A 96 3.87 9.65 -7.42
N THR A 97 2.75 10.35 -7.71
CA THR A 97 1.52 10.20 -6.91
C THR A 97 0.88 8.82 -7.07
N TYR A 98 1.14 8.13 -8.17
CA TYR A 98 0.64 6.76 -8.39
C TYR A 98 1.52 5.70 -7.71
N PHE A 99 2.72 6.04 -7.26
CA PHE A 99 3.64 5.09 -6.66
C PHE A 99 3.21 4.70 -5.24
N ILE A 100 2.91 3.40 -5.04
CA ILE A 100 2.44 2.87 -3.75
C ILE A 100 3.41 1.88 -3.10
N GLY A 101 4.47 1.47 -3.80
CA GLY A 101 5.56 0.65 -3.27
C GLY A 101 6.25 -0.18 -4.34
N ARG A 102 6.92 -1.26 -3.95
CA ARG A 102 7.72 -2.10 -4.86
C ARG A 102 7.35 -3.58 -4.78
N ILE A 103 7.68 -4.33 -5.81
CA ILE A 103 7.60 -5.80 -5.73
C ILE A 103 8.74 -6.29 -4.84
N THR A 104 8.48 -7.31 -4.03
CA THR A 104 9.53 -7.98 -3.26
C THR A 104 10.64 -8.48 -4.16
N LYS A 105 11.89 -8.40 -3.68
CA LYS A 105 13.03 -9.06 -4.30
C LYS A 105 12.90 -10.57 -4.23
N GLN A 106 12.37 -11.08 -3.12
CA GLN A 106 12.24 -12.51 -2.89
C GLN A 106 11.02 -12.83 -2.01
N PRO A 107 10.09 -13.69 -2.49
CA PRO A 107 9.03 -14.22 -1.65
C PRO A 107 9.60 -15.27 -0.68
N ARG A 108 9.10 -15.24 0.56
CA ARG A 108 9.40 -16.24 1.60
C ARG A 108 8.14 -16.96 2.04
N GLU A 109 8.23 -18.28 2.14
CA GLU A 109 7.18 -19.08 2.77
C GLU A 109 7.33 -19.08 4.29
N LEU A 110 6.23 -18.87 4.99
CA LEU A 110 6.15 -18.84 6.45
C LEU A 110 5.01 -19.75 6.93
N ARG A 111 5.24 -20.42 8.06
CA ARG A 111 4.19 -21.12 8.81
C ARG A 111 3.97 -20.43 10.14
N VAL A 112 2.76 -19.90 10.34
CA VAL A 112 2.33 -19.32 11.61
C VAL A 112 1.47 -20.34 12.32
N ILE A 113 1.85 -20.67 13.56
CA ILE A 113 1.13 -21.65 14.39
C ILE A 113 0.46 -20.89 15.51
N ASN A 114 -0.87 -20.95 15.57
CA ASN A 114 -1.60 -20.53 16.75
C ASN A 114 -1.60 -21.69 17.75
N THR A 115 -0.84 -21.54 18.84
CA THR A 115 -0.68 -22.58 19.85
C THR A 115 -1.94 -22.79 20.71
N LEU A 116 -2.80 -21.77 20.84
CA LEU A 116 -4.05 -21.87 21.58
C LEU A 116 -5.08 -22.73 20.85
N THR A 117 -5.17 -22.58 19.53
CA THR A 117 -6.14 -23.33 18.69
C THR A 117 -5.51 -24.52 17.96
N ALA A 118 -4.20 -24.72 18.10
CA ALA A 118 -3.40 -25.70 17.37
C ALA A 118 -3.54 -25.59 15.83
N THR A 119 -3.88 -24.41 15.32
CA THR A 119 -4.04 -24.19 13.87
C THR A 119 -2.72 -23.73 13.26
N THR A 120 -2.43 -24.22 12.06
CA THR A 120 -1.25 -23.81 11.28
C THR A 120 -1.70 -23.12 10.02
N GLN A 121 -1.30 -21.87 9.85
CA GLN A 121 -1.51 -21.10 8.63
C GLN A 121 -0.21 -21.03 7.85
N LYS A 122 -0.25 -21.40 6.57
CA LYS A 122 0.84 -21.16 5.63
C LYS A 122 0.58 -19.83 4.92
N MET A 123 1.59 -18.99 4.82
CA MET A 123 1.50 -17.72 4.11
C MET A 123 2.83 -17.43 3.41
N THR A 124 2.75 -16.72 2.29
CA THR A 124 3.91 -16.17 1.61
C THR A 124 4.02 -14.70 1.97
N VAL A 125 5.23 -14.22 2.22
CA VAL A 125 5.52 -12.82 2.61
C VAL A 125 6.70 -12.28 1.83
N CYS A 126 6.90 -10.97 1.85
CA CYS A 126 8.07 -10.35 1.24
C CYS A 126 9.29 -10.54 2.16
N GLU A 127 10.49 -10.74 1.60
CA GLU A 127 11.74 -10.75 2.37
C GLU A 127 11.93 -9.46 3.18
N GLU A 128 11.49 -8.35 2.59
CA GLU A 128 11.60 -7.01 3.17
C GLU A 128 10.56 -6.74 4.26
N ASP A 129 9.52 -7.57 4.39
CA ASP A 129 8.49 -7.37 5.39
C ASP A 129 9.10 -7.51 6.80
N THR A 130 8.86 -6.51 7.63
CA THR A 130 9.04 -6.61 9.07
C THR A 130 8.04 -7.59 9.67
N LEU A 131 8.35 -8.19 10.82
CA LEU A 131 7.39 -9.04 11.53
C LEU A 131 6.09 -8.30 11.87
N ARG A 132 6.14 -6.98 12.06
CA ARG A 132 4.96 -6.12 12.23
C ARG A 132 4.08 -6.07 10.98
N GLU A 133 4.67 -6.01 9.78
CA GLU A 133 3.91 -6.07 8.52
C GLU A 133 3.34 -7.46 8.30
N ILE A 134 4.10 -8.51 8.62
CA ILE A 134 3.62 -9.90 8.56
C ILE A 134 2.44 -10.11 9.53
N GLN A 135 2.50 -9.54 10.73
CA GLN A 135 1.38 -9.53 11.68
C GLN A 135 0.12 -8.92 11.08
N LYS A 136 0.23 -7.78 10.41
CA LYS A 136 -0.90 -7.13 9.73
C LYS A 136 -1.45 -8.01 8.61
N LYS A 137 -0.60 -8.68 7.84
CA LYS A 137 -1.04 -9.65 6.81
C LYS A 137 -1.75 -10.85 7.44
N TYR A 138 -1.27 -11.32 8.59
CA TYR A 138 -1.89 -12.44 9.32
C TYR A 138 -3.27 -12.09 9.90
N PHE A 139 -3.56 -10.81 10.17
CA PHE A 139 -4.84 -10.34 10.69
C PHE A 139 -6.04 -10.85 9.86
N HIS A 140 -5.88 -11.02 8.54
CA HIS A 140 -6.90 -11.60 7.67
C HIS A 140 -7.33 -13.02 8.05
N TYR A 141 -6.46 -13.81 8.68
CA TYR A 141 -6.75 -15.16 9.14
C TYR A 141 -7.23 -15.19 10.59
N ASN A 142 -6.74 -14.27 11.43
CA ASN A 142 -7.14 -14.16 12.82
C ASN A 142 -7.16 -12.69 13.26
N TRP A 143 -8.35 -12.13 13.37
CA TRP A 143 -8.58 -10.74 13.77
C TRP A 143 -8.12 -10.44 15.22
N ASN A 144 -7.93 -11.45 16.06
CA ASN A 144 -7.43 -11.28 17.43
C ASN A 144 -5.89 -11.24 17.51
N GLN A 145 -5.19 -11.14 16.38
CA GLN A 145 -3.74 -11.35 16.35
C GLN A 145 -2.93 -10.40 17.22
N GLU A 146 -3.40 -9.16 17.39
CA GLU A 146 -2.70 -8.11 18.13
C GLU A 146 -2.51 -8.46 19.61
N ASN A 147 -3.33 -9.38 20.14
CA ASN A 147 -3.23 -9.84 21.52
C ASN A 147 -2.25 -11.02 21.70
N TYR A 148 -1.72 -11.58 20.62
CA TYR A 148 -0.77 -12.69 20.70
C TYR A 148 0.67 -12.20 20.69
N GLU A 149 1.47 -12.78 21.59
CA GLU A 149 2.92 -12.64 21.57
C GLU A 149 3.50 -13.56 20.48
N TRP A 150 4.37 -13.01 19.62
CA TRP A 150 5.02 -13.78 18.57
C TRP A 150 6.37 -14.30 19.05
N ARG A 151 6.69 -15.54 18.72
CA ARG A 151 7.97 -16.19 19.05
C ARG A 151 8.47 -17.03 17.88
N LYS A 152 9.79 -17.15 17.79
CA LYS A 152 10.45 -18.07 16.86
C LYS A 152 10.62 -19.43 17.53
N TYR A 153 10.12 -20.48 16.90
CA TYR A 153 10.35 -21.86 17.33
C TYR A 153 11.61 -22.43 16.65
N ASP A 154 12.49 -23.02 17.44
CA ASP A 154 13.67 -23.77 16.99
C ASP A 154 13.40 -25.27 17.22
N PRO A 155 13.22 -26.07 16.15
CA PRO A 155 12.90 -27.49 16.29
C PRO A 155 14.10 -28.32 16.79
N ASP A 156 15.34 -27.90 16.52
CA ASP A 156 16.54 -28.66 16.91
C ASP A 156 16.77 -28.57 18.41
N ARG A 157 16.45 -27.41 18.99
CA ARG A 157 16.59 -27.15 20.44
C ARG A 157 15.28 -27.30 21.20
N ASN A 158 14.17 -27.41 20.49
CA ASN A 158 12.80 -27.38 21.04
C ASN A 158 12.55 -26.18 21.97
N ILE A 159 12.98 -24.98 21.56
CA ILE A 159 12.85 -23.75 22.33
C ILE A 159 12.09 -22.66 21.56
N TYR A 160 11.48 -21.75 22.31
CA TYR A 160 10.87 -20.54 21.79
C TYR A 160 11.74 -19.33 22.17
N SER A 161 12.09 -18.53 21.17
CA SER A 161 12.87 -17.31 21.35
C SER A 161 12.04 -16.07 21.01
N ASN A 162 12.34 -14.97 21.72
CA ASN A 162 11.71 -13.68 21.47
C ASN A 162 12.12 -13.15 20.10
N VAL A 163 11.21 -12.41 19.47
CA VAL A 163 11.43 -11.76 18.17
C VAL A 163 11.20 -10.26 18.30
N CYS A 164 11.84 -9.49 17.43
CA CYS A 164 11.67 -8.06 17.31
C CYS A 164 10.73 -7.76 16.14
N LEU A 165 9.58 -7.13 16.42
CA LEU A 165 8.54 -6.87 15.42
C LEU A 165 8.98 -5.88 14.34
N ASP A 166 9.88 -4.95 14.66
CA ASP A 166 10.38 -3.94 13.73
C ASP A 166 11.55 -4.44 12.86
N LYS A 167 11.84 -5.75 12.91
CA LYS A 167 12.87 -6.40 12.11
C LYS A 167 12.27 -7.42 11.14
N THR A 168 12.95 -7.64 10.03
CA THR A 168 12.59 -8.66 9.03
C THR A 168 12.80 -10.07 9.58
N LEU A 169 12.32 -11.10 8.85
CA LEU A 169 12.55 -12.50 9.20
C LEU A 169 14.06 -12.82 9.28
N THR A 170 14.84 -12.43 8.27
CA THR A 170 16.29 -12.66 8.26
C THR A 170 17.00 -11.94 9.41
N ALA A 171 16.59 -10.70 9.74
CA ALA A 171 17.15 -9.96 10.87
C ALA A 171 16.74 -10.53 12.25
N ASN A 172 15.67 -11.31 12.31
CA ASN A 172 15.29 -12.14 13.47
C ASN A 172 15.93 -13.55 13.43
N GLY A 173 16.82 -13.81 12.47
CA GLY A 173 17.55 -15.07 12.34
C GLY A 173 16.72 -16.22 11.78
N PHE A 174 15.62 -15.96 11.07
CA PHE A 174 14.93 -16.99 10.28
C PHE A 174 15.71 -17.16 8.97
N HIS A 175 16.48 -18.24 8.83
CA HIS A 175 17.28 -18.52 7.64
C HIS A 175 16.57 -19.51 6.73
#